data_AF-A0A5I8LPJ6-F1
#
_entry.id   AF-A0A5I8LPJ6-F1
#
_cell.length_a   1.000
_cell.length_b   1.000
_cell.length_c   1.000
_cell.angle_alpha   90.00
_cell.angle_beta   90.00
_cell.angle_gamma   90.00
#
_symmetry.space_group_name_H-M   'P 1'
#
loop_
_entity.id
_entity.type
_entity.pdbx_description
1 polymer ?
#
loop_
_entity_poly.entity_id
_entity_poly.type
_entity_poly.pdbx_seq_one_letter_code
_entity_poly.pdbx_strand_id
1 'polypeptide(L)'
;NAGLPGTTKNDVFTPSGAGANPFITPLISSANSKYPRMFINQHQQASFKIYAEKIIMTEVAPLFNECAMPTPQQFQLILENIANKYIQYTP
;
A
#
# COMPACT_ATOMS: atom_id res chain seq x y z
N ASN A 1 -3.66 -9.19 -13.66
CA ASN A 1 -2.23 -8.88 -13.41
C ASN A 1 -2.00 -7.38 -13.55
N ALA A 2 -1.10 -6.79 -12.76
CA ALA A 2 -0.88 -5.34 -12.70
C ALA A 2 0.37 -4.83 -13.45
N GLY A 3 1.11 -5.70 -14.15
CA GLY A 3 2.31 -5.28 -14.90
C GLY A 3 3.52 -4.90 -14.04
N LEU A 4 3.52 -5.25 -12.75
CA LEU A 4 4.65 -4.97 -11.86
C LEU A 4 5.85 -5.85 -12.22
N PRO A 5 7.08 -5.30 -12.31
CA PRO A 5 8.29 -6.11 -12.47
C PRO A 5 8.58 -6.90 -11.19
N GLY A 6 9.26 -8.05 -11.33
CA GLY A 6 9.57 -8.92 -10.20
C GLY A 6 10.24 -10.21 -10.61
N THR A 7 10.37 -11.13 -9.66
CA THR A 7 10.97 -12.45 -9.89
C THR A 7 10.09 -13.55 -9.32
N THR A 8 10.07 -14.69 -10.01
CA THR A 8 9.43 -15.92 -9.51
C THR A 8 10.46 -16.80 -8.82
N LYS A 9 10.15 -17.29 -7.63
CA LYS A 9 10.93 -18.31 -6.92
C LYS A 9 9.97 -19.35 -6.35
N ASN A 10 10.24 -20.63 -6.59
CA ASN A 10 9.37 -21.74 -6.18
C ASN A 10 7.89 -21.51 -6.57
N ASP A 11 7.67 -21.17 -7.84
CA ASP A 11 6.35 -20.87 -8.43
C ASP A 11 5.57 -19.69 -7.80
N VAL A 12 6.19 -18.92 -6.90
CA VAL A 12 5.62 -17.71 -6.31
C VAL A 12 6.28 -16.47 -6.91
N PHE A 13 5.48 -15.66 -7.61
CA PHE A 13 5.91 -14.36 -8.12
C PHE A 13 5.84 -13.29 -7.01
N THR A 14 6.93 -12.54 -6.82
CA THR A 14 6.96 -11.38 -5.92
C THR A 14 7.40 -10.14 -6.69
N PRO A 15 6.62 -9.02 -6.67
CA PRO A 15 7.04 -7.75 -7.25
C PRO A 15 8.36 -7.26 -6.64
N SER A 16 9.31 -6.82 -7.45
CA SER A 16 10.62 -6.36 -6.96
C SER A 16 10.54 -5.06 -6.14
N GLY A 17 9.49 -4.27 -6.35
CA GLY A 17 9.18 -3.07 -5.56
C GLY A 17 8.40 -3.36 -4.27
N ALA A 18 8.12 -4.62 -3.94
CA ALA A 18 7.46 -4.96 -2.67
C ALA A 18 8.35 -4.61 -1.48
N GLY A 19 7.77 -3.90 -0.51
CA GLY A 19 8.51 -3.39 0.65
C GLY A 19 7.88 -2.12 1.21
N ALA A 20 8.71 -1.17 1.63
CA ALA A 20 8.24 0.11 2.16
C ALA A 20 7.73 1.03 1.03
N ASN A 21 6.54 1.60 1.22
CA ASN A 21 6.00 2.60 0.30
C ASN A 21 6.87 3.87 0.33
N PRO A 22 7.45 4.29 -0.82
CA PRO A 22 8.39 5.41 -0.87
C PRO A 22 7.79 6.76 -0.46
N PHE A 23 6.47 6.92 -0.55
CA PHE A 23 5.77 8.15 -0.17
C PHE A 23 5.49 8.25 1.33
N ILE A 24 5.49 7.13 2.05
CA ILE A 24 5.14 7.09 3.48
C ILE A 24 6.25 7.65 4.34
N THR A 25 7.50 7.23 4.10
CA THR A 25 8.65 7.63 4.91
C THR A 25 8.81 9.16 5.01
N PRO A 26 8.82 9.94 3.92
CA PRO A 26 8.95 11.40 4.02
C PRO A 26 7.74 12.05 4.71
N LEU A 27 6.52 11.58 4.48
CA LEU A 27 5.32 12.13 5.12
C LEU A 27 5.32 11.89 6.63
N ILE A 28 5.56 10.65 7.06
CA ILE A 28 5.52 10.28 8.48
C ILE A 28 6.71 10.86 9.23
N SER A 29 7.92 10.83 8.66
CA SER A 29 9.09 11.45 9.31
C SER A 29 8.91 12.96 9.48
N SER A 30 8.38 13.65 8.47
CA SER A 30 8.10 15.09 8.55
C SER A 30 7.02 15.40 9.58
N ALA A 31 5.93 14.63 9.60
CA ALA A 31 4.85 14.79 10.56
C ALA A 31 5.32 14.51 12.01
N ASN A 32 6.13 13.48 12.21
CA ASN A 32 6.70 13.13 13.51
C ASN A 32 7.67 14.22 13.99
N SER A 33 8.56 14.71 13.11
CA SER A 33 9.47 15.81 13.44
C SER A 33 8.72 17.08 13.83
N LYS A 34 7.62 17.39 13.15
CA LYS A 34 6.80 18.58 13.42
C LYS A 34 5.89 18.44 14.64
N TYR A 35 5.35 17.25 14.89
CA TYR A 35 4.39 17.00 15.97
C TYR A 35 4.77 15.77 16.81
N PRO A 36 5.94 15.74 17.49
CA PRO A 36 6.45 14.53 18.15
C PRO A 36 5.49 13.91 19.16
N ARG A 37 4.72 14.75 19.88
CA ARG A 37 3.76 14.30 20.90
C ARG A 37 2.62 13.44 20.31
N MET A 38 2.29 13.62 19.03
CA MET A 38 1.24 12.85 18.35
C MET A 38 1.74 11.48 17.86
N PHE A 39 3.04 11.22 17.96
CA PHE A 39 3.67 9.97 17.50
C PHE A 39 4.26 9.15 18.65
N ILE A 40 3.97 9.46 19.91
CA ILE A 40 4.42 8.64 21.05
C ILE A 40 3.64 7.32 21.11
N ASN A 41 2.33 7.39 20.87
CA ASN A 41 1.43 6.25 20.97
C ASN A 41 1.44 5.42 19.67
N GLN A 42 1.66 4.10 19.78
CA GLN A 42 1.72 3.20 18.63
C GLN A 42 0.41 3.14 17.82
N HIS A 43 -0.76 3.21 18.47
CA HIS A 43 -2.04 3.28 17.77
C HIS A 43 -2.21 4.58 16.99
N GLN A 44 -1.71 5.71 17.52
CA GLN A 44 -1.70 6.97 16.78
C GLN A 44 -0.76 6.91 15.58
N GLN A 45 0.45 6.36 15.74
CA GLN A 45 1.38 6.14 14.63
C GLN A 45 0.75 5.29 13.51
N ALA A 46 0.11 4.18 13.87
CA ALA A 46 -0.59 3.31 12.92
C ALA A 46 -1.74 4.05 12.22
N SER A 47 -2.53 4.83 12.96
CA SER A 47 -3.63 5.63 12.41
C SER A 47 -3.13 6.70 11.42
N PHE A 48 -2.06 7.41 11.75
CA PHE A 48 -1.44 8.38 10.83
C PHE A 48 -0.90 7.71 9.57
N LYS A 49 -0.31 6.51 9.71
CA LYS A 49 0.17 5.74 8.55
C LYS A 49 -0.99 5.34 7.63
N ILE A 50 -2.08 4.79 8.16
CA ILE A 50 -3.28 4.42 7.37
C ILE A 50 -3.86 5.66 6.67
N TYR A 51 -3.94 6.78 7.38
CA TYR A 51 -4.43 8.03 6.79
C TYR A 51 -3.51 8.54 5.68
N ALA A 52 -2.19 8.49 5.88
CA ALA A 52 -1.18 8.86 4.88
C ALA A 52 -1.30 7.98 3.62
N GLU A 53 -1.48 6.66 3.79
CA GLU A 53 -1.69 5.75 2.66
C GLU A 53 -2.95 6.13 1.86
N LYS A 54 -4.05 6.47 2.53
CA LYS A 54 -5.30 6.89 1.87
C LYS A 54 -5.14 8.17 1.05
N ILE A 55 -4.47 9.18 1.58
CA ILE A 55 -4.25 10.44 0.83
C ILE A 55 -3.29 10.21 -0.35
N ILE A 56 -2.26 9.38 -0.19
CA ILE A 56 -1.35 9.01 -1.29
C ILE A 56 -2.14 8.32 -2.41
N MET A 57 -2.99 7.34 -2.08
CA MET A 57 -3.82 6.67 -3.08
C MET A 57 -4.70 7.64 -3.87
N THR A 58 -5.22 8.67 -3.21
CA THR A 58 -6.04 9.71 -3.86
C THR A 58 -5.19 10.56 -4.78
N GLU A 59 -4.01 10.99 -4.32
CA GLU A 59 -3.11 11.87 -5.07
C GLU A 59 -2.51 11.18 -6.31
N VAL A 60 -2.18 9.89 -6.21
CA VAL A 60 -1.57 9.15 -7.33
C VAL A 60 -2.60 8.59 -8.30
N ALA A 61 -3.89 8.53 -7.94
CA ALA A 61 -4.93 7.93 -8.79
C ALA A 61 -4.98 8.48 -10.23
N PRO A 62 -4.88 9.81 -10.48
CA PRO A 62 -4.92 10.34 -11.83
C PRO A 62 -3.78 9.86 -12.74
N LEU A 63 -2.64 9.45 -12.17
CA LEU A 63 -1.49 8.93 -12.92
C LEU A 63 -1.80 7.62 -13.65
N PHE A 64 -2.90 6.95 -13.29
CA PHE A 64 -3.32 5.68 -13.86
C PHE A 64 -4.36 5.83 -14.97
N ASN A 65 -4.89 7.05 -15.21
CA ASN A 65 -6.02 7.25 -16.14
C ASN A 65 -5.68 6.94 -17.60
N GLU A 66 -4.43 7.15 -18.02
CA GLU A 66 -4.00 6.97 -19.42
C GLU A 66 -3.10 5.76 -19.62
N CYS A 67 -3.03 4.85 -18.64
CA CYS A 67 -2.18 3.67 -18.70
C CYS A 67 -2.99 2.38 -18.59
N ALA A 68 -2.44 1.27 -19.09
CA ALA A 68 -3.05 -0.06 -18.99
C ALA A 68 -2.96 -0.67 -17.57
N MET A 69 -2.29 0.01 -16.63
CA MET A 69 -2.13 -0.47 -15.26
C MET A 69 -3.43 -0.25 -14.48
N PRO A 70 -3.89 -1.21 -13.65
CA PRO A 70 -5.05 -0.99 -12.79
C PRO A 70 -4.80 0.17 -11.84
N THR A 71 -5.85 0.92 -11.51
CA THR A 71 -5.76 1.97 -10.49
C THR A 71 -5.41 1.37 -9.12
N PRO A 72 -4.87 2.15 -8.17
CA PRO A 72 -4.59 1.67 -6.82
C PRO A 72 -5.79 0.98 -6.16
N GLN A 73 -6.99 1.57 -6.34
CA GLN A 73 -8.24 1.00 -5.80
C GLN A 73 -8.63 -0.31 -6.48
N GLN A 74 -8.53 -0.39 -7.81
CA GLN A 74 -8.83 -1.62 -8.54
C GLN A 74 -7.88 -2.75 -8.14
N PHE A 75 -6.59 -2.45 -8.03
CA PHE A 75 -5.59 -3.43 -7.62
C PHE A 75 -5.80 -3.89 -6.17
N GLN A 76 -6.12 -2.97 -5.25
CA GLN A 76 -6.49 -3.31 -3.88
C GLN A 76 -7.67 -4.28 -3.83
N LEU A 77 -8.76 -4.00 -4.55
CA LEU A 77 -9.95 -4.86 -4.54
C LEU A 77 -9.67 -6.26 -5.09
N ILE A 78 -8.83 -6.37 -6.13
CA ILE A 78 -8.39 -7.66 -6.67
C ILE A 78 -7.66 -8.48 -5.59
N LEU A 79 -6.74 -7.84 -4.87
CA LEU A 79 -5.97 -8.50 -3.80
C LEU A 79 -6.85 -8.85 -2.59
N GLU A 80 -7.80 -7.99 -2.21
CA GLU A 80 -8.76 -8.27 -1.14
C GLU A 80 -9.62 -9.49 -1.47
N ASN A 81 -10.09 -9.62 -2.71
CA ASN A 81 -10.85 -10.80 -3.14
C ASN A 81 -10.03 -12.08 -3.07
N ILE A 82 -8.74 -12.02 -3.46
CA ILE A 82 -7.82 -13.15 -3.33
C ILE A 82 -7.61 -13.48 -1.84
N ALA A 83 -7.31 -12.49 -1.01
CA ALA A 83 -7.08 -12.68 0.42
C ALA A 83 -8.31 -13.30 1.12
N ASN A 84 -9.50 -12.74 0.87
CA ASN A 84 -10.75 -13.22 1.44
C ASN A 84 -11.05 -14.67 1.06
N LYS A 85 -10.71 -15.09 -0.17
CA LYS A 85 -10.84 -16.49 -0.59
C LYS A 85 -10.06 -17.42 0.35
N TYR A 86 -8.85 -17.07 0.75
CA TYR A 86 -8.02 -17.91 1.63
C TYR A 86 -8.31 -17.73 3.12
N ILE A 87 -8.88 -16.60 3.54
CA ILE A 87 -9.34 -16.39 4.92
C ILE A 87 -10.63 -17.19 5.19
N GLN A 88 -11.55 -17.20 4.23
CA GLN A 88 -12.84 -17.89 4.37
C GLN A 88 -12.74 -19.40 4.13
N TYR A 89 -11.79 -19.83 3.28
CA TYR A 89 -11.45 -21.24 3.11
C TYR A 89 -10.37 -21.68 4.11
N THR A 90 -10.82 -21.91 5.34
CA THR A 90 -10.16 -22.84 6.27
C THR A 90 -11.08 -24.06 6.40
N PRO A 91 -10.73 -25.23 5.82
CA PRO A 91 -11.41 -26.49 6.16
C PRO A 91 -11.19 -26.88 7.62
#